data_AF-A0A357C4H4-F1
#
_entry.id   AF-A0A357C4H4-F1
#
_cell.length_a   1.000
_cell.length_b   1.000
_cell.length_c   1.000
_cell.angle_alpha   90.00
_cell.angle_beta   90.00
_cell.angle_gamma   90.00
#
_symmetry.space_group_name_H-M   'P 1'
#
loop_
_entity.id
_entity.type
_entity.pdbx_description
1 polymer ?
#
loop_
_entity_poly.entity_id
_entity_poly.type
_entity_poly.pdbx_seq_one_letter_code
_entity_poly.pdbx_strand_id
1 'polypeptide(L)'
;MFASQILHSLSEKDNLCLLKKCKRALNKRGRIVIQEFRLLKDRAHPQQGALFSVNMLINTEGGRSYSPDEMKNWLSKTGFKKAEEKLMGEAVIIQAFNS
;
A
#
# COMPACT_ATOMS: atom_id res chain seq x y z
N MET A 1 -2.34 11.50 -7.28
CA MET A 1 -2.01 11.56 -5.83
C MET A 1 -0.97 10.50 -5.52
N PHE A 2 0.01 10.85 -4.71
CA PHE A 2 1.10 9.97 -4.35
C PHE A 2 1.04 9.64 -2.86
N ALA A 3 0.97 8.36 -2.53
CA ALA A 3 0.98 7.84 -1.17
C ALA A 3 2.28 7.05 -1.00
N SER A 4 3.31 7.70 -0.49
CA SER A 4 4.62 7.11 -0.31
C SER A 4 4.85 6.82 1.16
N GLN A 5 5.23 5.59 1.48
CA GLN A 5 5.72 5.20 2.81
C GLN A 5 4.74 5.56 3.93
N ILE A 6 3.45 5.27 3.72
CA ILE A 6 2.38 5.66 4.64
C ILE A 6 1.45 4.51 4.99
N LEU A 7 1.25 3.55 4.09
CA LEU A 7 0.37 2.41 4.37
C LEU A 7 0.96 1.53 5.46
N HIS A 8 2.29 1.34 5.49
CA HIS A 8 2.93 0.46 6.47
C HIS A 8 2.81 0.94 7.93
N SER A 9 2.52 2.23 8.15
CA SER A 9 2.38 2.83 9.48
C SER A 9 0.94 2.75 10.02
N LEU A 10 0.01 2.22 9.22
CA LEU A 10 -1.41 2.21 9.49
C LEU A 10 -1.93 0.78 9.50
N SER A 11 -2.94 0.50 10.31
CA SER A 11 -3.66 -0.78 10.26
C SER A 11 -4.39 -0.97 8.93
N GLU A 12 -4.80 -2.20 8.60
CA GLU A 12 -5.63 -2.47 7.42
C GLU A 12 -6.92 -1.63 7.40
N LYS A 13 -7.56 -1.47 8.56
CA LYS A 13 -8.79 -0.68 8.70
C LYS A 13 -8.54 0.80 8.37
N ASP A 14 -7.43 1.34 8.86
CA ASP A 14 -7.05 2.73 8.65
C ASP A 14 -6.62 2.97 7.20
N ASN A 15 -5.90 2.01 6.60
CA ASN A 15 -5.56 2.02 5.18
C ASN A 15 -6.80 2.03 4.29
N LEU A 16 -7.81 1.22 4.58
CA LEU A 16 -9.08 1.26 3.85
C LEU A 16 -9.80 2.61 4.02
N CYS A 17 -9.74 3.23 5.21
CA CYS A 17 -10.30 4.56 5.46
C CYS A 17 -9.56 5.64 4.66
N LEU A 18 -8.23 5.61 4.68
CA LEU A 18 -7.35 6.51 3.93
C LEU A 18 -7.63 6.39 2.43
N LEU A 19 -7.62 5.19 1.87
CA LEU A 19 -7.86 4.95 0.44
C LEU A 19 -9.25 5.43 -0.01
N LYS A 20 -10.29 5.31 0.84
CA LYS A 20 -11.62 5.90 0.57
C LYS A 20 -11.58 7.43 0.53
N LYS A 21 -10.88 8.08 1.48
CA LYS A 21 -10.70 9.54 1.48
C LYS A 21 -9.96 9.99 0.22
N CYS A 22 -8.87 9.29 -0.09
CA CYS A 22 -8.07 9.45 -1.29
C CYS A 22 -8.92 9.39 -2.57
N LYS A 23 -9.77 8.37 -2.71
CA LYS A 23 -10.66 8.24 -3.87
C LYS A 23 -11.61 9.43 -4.02
N ARG A 24 -12.21 9.90 -2.92
CA ARG A 24 -13.11 11.07 -2.93
C ARG A 24 -12.41 12.37 -3.30
N ALA A 25 -11.14 12.51 -2.92
CA ALA A 25 -10.35 13.70 -3.22
C ALA A 25 -9.82 13.73 -4.66
N LEU A 26 -9.74 12.58 -5.35
CA LEU A 26 -9.29 12.50 -6.73
C LEU A 26 -10.41 12.86 -7.71
N ASN A 27 -10.07 13.68 -8.71
CA ASN A 27 -10.92 13.88 -9.88
C ASN A 27 -11.19 12.57 -10.62
N LYS A 28 -12.27 12.52 -11.41
CA LYS A 28 -12.52 11.43 -12.36
C LYS A 28 -11.32 11.27 -13.30
N ARG A 29 -10.98 10.02 -13.62
CA ARG A 29 -9.78 9.63 -14.37
C ARG A 29 -8.44 9.96 -13.69
N GLY A 30 -8.46 10.50 -12.46
CA GLY A 30 -7.27 10.64 -11.64
C GLY A 30 -6.70 9.29 -11.24
N ARG A 31 -5.45 9.26 -10.76
CA ARG A 31 -4.80 8.04 -10.28
C ARG A 31 -4.21 8.22 -8.89
N ILE A 32 -4.17 7.13 -8.14
CA ILE A 32 -3.34 6.98 -6.95
C ILE A 32 -2.11 6.16 -7.33
N VAL A 33 -0.96 6.56 -6.80
CA VAL A 33 0.30 5.82 -6.89
C VAL A 33 0.77 5.59 -5.46
N ILE A 34 0.92 4.33 -5.10
CA ILE A 34 1.39 3.85 -3.79
C ILE A 34 2.83 3.41 -3.96
N GLN A 35 3.71 3.83 -3.06
CA GLN A 35 5.10 3.37 -2.98
C GLN A 35 5.36 2.84 -1.57
N GLU A 36 5.72 1.58 -1.46
CA GLU A 36 5.97 0.89 -0.18
C GLU A 36 7.21 0.01 -0.27
N PHE A 37 7.74 -0.40 0.90
CA PHE A 37 8.75 -1.45 0.96
C PHE A 37 8.17 -2.78 0.49
N ARG A 38 8.94 -3.49 -0.34
CA ARG A 38 8.53 -4.79 -0.84
C ARG A 38 8.50 -5.81 0.30
N LEU A 39 7.37 -6.48 0.43
CA LEU A 39 7.23 -7.71 1.22
C LEU A 39 6.52 -8.76 0.36
N LEU A 40 7.12 -9.94 0.22
CA LEU A 40 6.53 -11.07 -0.47
C LEU A 40 5.41 -11.68 0.38
N LYS A 41 4.60 -12.52 -0.27
CA LYS A 41 3.43 -13.16 0.34
C LYS A 41 3.79 -14.05 1.54
N ASP A 42 5.00 -14.61 1.55
CA ASP A 42 5.53 -15.41 2.67
C ASP A 42 5.81 -14.57 3.93
N ARG A 43 5.78 -13.23 3.81
CA ARG A 43 6.07 -12.26 4.87
C ARG A 43 7.48 -12.39 5.49
N ALA A 44 8.36 -13.13 4.85
CA ALA A 44 9.72 -13.38 5.30
C ALA A 44 10.77 -12.77 4.36
N HIS A 45 10.38 -12.47 3.11
CA HIS A 45 11.30 -11.97 2.10
C HIS A 45 10.78 -10.70 1.42
N PRO A 46 11.68 -9.86 0.89
CA PRO A 46 13.12 -9.83 1.16
C PRO A 46 13.41 -9.56 2.65
N GLN A 47 14.59 -9.96 3.13
CA GLN A 47 14.95 -9.87 4.55
C GLN A 47 14.81 -8.45 5.11
N GLN A 48 15.19 -7.43 4.33
CA GLN A 48 15.02 -6.03 4.72
C GLN A 48 13.55 -5.65 4.90
N GLY A 49 12.65 -6.14 4.01
CA GLY A 49 11.22 -5.91 4.12
C GLY A 49 10.61 -6.56 5.36
N ALA A 50 11.07 -7.78 5.70
CA ALA A 50 10.66 -8.46 6.93
C ALA A 50 11.17 -7.74 8.18
N LEU A 51 12.44 -7.33 8.21
CA LEU A 51 13.02 -6.56 9.32
C LEU A 51 12.31 -5.21 9.50
N PHE A 52 12.01 -4.52 8.40
CA PHE A 52 11.24 -3.28 8.43
C PHE A 52 9.83 -3.51 8.99
N SER A 53 9.18 -4.62 8.64
CA SER A 53 7.87 -4.97 9.19
C SER A 53 7.91 -5.15 10.72
N VAL A 54 8.99 -5.73 11.27
CA VAL A 54 9.20 -5.85 12.72
C VAL A 54 9.37 -4.46 13.33
N ASN A 55 10.15 -3.58 12.70
CA ASN A 55 10.32 -2.21 13.15
C ASN A 55 8.99 -1.46 13.23
N MET A 56 8.09 -1.65 12.24
CA MET A 56 6.76 -1.06 12.26
C MET A 56 5.86 -1.63 13.36
N LEU A 57 5.90 -2.94 13.61
CA LEU A 57 5.15 -3.55 14.70
C LEU A 57 5.53 -2.98 16.08
N ILE A 58 6.81 -2.65 16.27
CA ILE A 58 7.31 -2.07 17.52
C ILE A 58 6.94 -0.59 17.65
N ASN A 59 7.01 0.17 16.55
CA ASN A 59 6.96 1.64 16.59
C ASN A 59 5.62 2.25 16.19
N THR A 60 4.64 1.45 15.76
CA THR A 60 3.34 1.96 15.30
C THR A 60 2.18 1.15 15.88
N GLU A 61 1.06 1.81 16.12
CA GLU A 61 -0.16 1.15 16.62
C GLU A 61 -0.83 0.37 15.48
N GLY A 62 -0.37 -0.87 15.25
CA GLY A 62 -0.94 -1.80 14.28
C GLY A 62 -0.36 -1.73 12.86
N GLY A 63 0.71 -0.96 12.63
CA GLY A 63 1.43 -0.94 11.36
C GLY A 63 2.34 -2.15 11.16
N ARG A 64 2.50 -2.54 9.90
CA ARG A 64 3.39 -3.60 9.42
C ARG A 64 3.65 -3.40 7.93
N SER A 65 4.59 -4.13 7.36
CA SER A 65 4.70 -4.18 5.90
C SER A 65 3.57 -5.01 5.28
N TYR A 66 3.13 -4.59 4.10
CA TYR A 66 2.02 -5.20 3.36
C TYR A 66 2.50 -5.72 2.02
N SER A 67 1.98 -6.87 1.61
CA SER A 67 2.30 -7.42 0.30
C SER A 67 1.60 -6.61 -0.81
N PRO A 68 2.12 -6.65 -2.05
CA PRO A 68 1.44 -6.02 -3.17
C PRO A 68 0.01 -6.51 -3.37
N ASP A 69 -0.25 -7.79 -3.10
CA ASP A 69 -1.59 -8.38 -3.21
C ASP A 69 -2.57 -7.82 -2.18
N GLU A 70 -2.12 -7.57 -0.95
CA GLU A 70 -2.94 -6.92 0.09
C GLU A 70 -3.35 -5.51 -0.36
N MET A 71 -2.39 -4.73 -0.85
CA MET A 71 -2.63 -3.36 -1.33
C MET A 71 -3.53 -3.32 -2.57
N LYS A 72 -3.32 -4.20 -3.56
CA LYS A 72 -4.18 -4.33 -4.75
C LYS A 72 -5.62 -4.70 -4.37
N ASN A 73 -5.79 -5.61 -3.40
CA ASN A 73 -7.10 -5.97 -2.88
C ASN A 73 -7.81 -4.78 -2.22
N TRP A 74 -7.10 -3.98 -1.43
CA TRP A 74 -7.68 -2.78 -0.82
C TRP A 74 -8.06 -1.70 -1.83
N LEU A 75 -7.23 -1.48 -2.85
CA LEU A 75 -7.56 -0.58 -3.98
C LEU A 75 -8.87 -1.02 -4.66
N SER A 76 -9.02 -2.33 -4.90
CA SER A 76 -10.27 -2.89 -5.46
C SER A 76 -11.47 -2.68 -4.52
N LYS A 77 -11.33 -3.03 -3.23
CA LYS A 77 -12.39 -2.85 -2.20
C LYS A 77 -12.81 -1.39 -2.02
N THR A 78 -11.91 -0.45 -2.27
CA THR A 78 -12.19 0.99 -2.18
C THR A 78 -12.68 1.60 -3.49
N GLY A 79 -12.79 0.80 -4.56
CA GLY A 79 -13.39 1.19 -5.83
C GLY A 79 -12.42 1.79 -6.83
N PHE A 80 -11.11 1.70 -6.62
CA PHE A 80 -10.13 1.95 -7.68
C PHE A 80 -10.15 0.80 -8.70
N LYS A 81 -9.72 1.08 -9.93
CA LYS A 81 -9.72 0.13 -11.05
C LYS A 81 -8.32 0.04 -11.66
N LYS A 82 -8.07 -1.08 -12.37
CA LYS A 82 -6.82 -1.34 -13.11
C LYS A 82 -5.58 -1.16 -12.22
N ALA A 83 -5.51 -1.95 -11.15
CA ALA A 83 -4.35 -1.93 -10.28
C ALA A 83 -3.16 -2.59 -10.99
N GLU A 84 -2.07 -1.85 -11.15
CA GLU A 84 -0.84 -2.29 -11.80
C GLU A 84 0.33 -2.16 -10.83
N GLU A 85 1.19 -3.18 -10.83
CA GLU A 85 2.36 -3.28 -9.95
C GLU A 85 3.64 -3.10 -10.77
N LYS A 86 4.60 -2.35 -10.23
CA LYS A 86 5.94 -2.22 -10.78
C LYS A 86 6.96 -2.33 -9.65
N LEU A 87 7.98 -3.16 -9.88
CA LEU A 87 9.11 -3.30 -8.96
C LEU A 87 10.15 -2.22 -9.26
N MET A 88 10.71 -1.62 -8.22
CA MET A 88 11.75 -0.60 -8.34
C MET A 88 12.74 -0.73 -7.18
N GLY A 89 13.78 -1.53 -7.39
CA GLY A 89 14.72 -1.91 -6.32
C GLY A 89 14.02 -2.66 -5.19
N GLU A 90 14.21 -2.20 -3.95
CA GLU A 90 13.56 -2.73 -2.75
C GLU A 90 12.14 -2.21 -2.54
N ALA A 91 11.71 -1.24 -3.36
CA ALA A 91 10.35 -0.70 -3.30
C ALA A 91 9.42 -1.40 -4.30
N VAL A 92 8.14 -1.42 -3.95
CA VAL A 92 7.06 -1.74 -4.87
C VAL A 92 6.22 -0.50 -5.11
N ILE A 93 5.88 -0.26 -6.38
CA ILE A 93 4.98 0.80 -6.82
C ILE A 93 3.68 0.14 -7.29
N ILE A 94 2.54 0.61 -6.76
CA ILE A 94 1.21 0.15 -7.18
C ILE A 94 0.42 1.37 -7.62
N GLN A 95 -0.08 1.35 -8.84
CA GLN A 95 -0.95 2.41 -9.36
C GLN A 95 -2.36 1.90 -9.64
N ALA A 96 -3.37 2.74 -9.43
CA ALA A 96 -4.74 2.45 -9.81
C ALA A 96 -5.52 3.73 -10.12
N PHE A 97 -6.60 3.58 -10.89
CA PHE A 97 -7.36 4.69 -11.48
C PHE A 97 -8.70 4.90 -10.79
N ASN A 98 -9.08 6.16 -10.64
CA ASN A 98 -10.39 6.59 -10.18
C ASN A 98 -11.34 6.70 -11.37
N SER A 99 -12.22 5.71 -11.54
CA SER A 99 -13.32 5.72 -12.51
C SER A 99 -14.46 6.62 -12.06
#